data_AF-A0A9Q5SN31-F1
#
_entry.id   AF-A0A9Q5SN31-F1
#
_cell.length_a   1.000
_cell.length_b   1.000
_cell.length_c   1.000
_cell.angle_alpha   90.00
_cell.angle_beta   90.00
_cell.angle_gamma   90.00
#
_symmetry.space_group_name_H-M   'P 1'
#
loop_
_entity.id
_entity.type
_entity.pdbx_description
1 polymer ?
#
loop_
_entity_poly.entity_id
_entity_poly.type
_entity_poly.pdbx_seq_one_letter_code
_entity_poly.pdbx_strand_id
1 'polypeptide(L)'
;MKQLTLEDVVGSFDYAATSTSEQFLAKTQGIPTYAVDFFDKDLRQKLRWFEAKTKSEAEGMARKKYGKIQIVNTYISDRTLKEIMELD
;
A
#
# COMPACT_ATOMS: atom_id res chain seq x y z
N MET A 1 8.89 -57.32 -11.24
CA MET A 1 8.85 -55.90 -11.64
C MET A 1 8.56 -55.07 -10.40
N LYS A 2 9.30 -53.97 -10.17
CA LYS A 2 9.04 -53.07 -9.05
C LYS A 2 7.85 -52.18 -9.41
N GLN A 3 6.84 -52.13 -8.55
CA GLN A 3 5.71 -51.23 -8.73
C GLN A 3 6.17 -49.81 -8.40
N LEU A 4 6.02 -48.89 -9.35
CA LEU A 4 6.31 -47.47 -9.16
C LEU A 4 5.24 -46.86 -8.25
N THR A 5 5.66 -46.05 -7.28
CA THR A 5 4.73 -45.26 -6.46
C THR A 5 4.37 -43.95 -7.19
N LEU A 6 3.34 -43.26 -6.70
CA LEU A 6 2.93 -41.99 -7.30
C LEU A 6 4.08 -40.98 -7.26
N GLU A 7 4.82 -40.97 -6.14
CA GLU A 7 5.98 -40.10 -5.88
C GLU A 7 7.16 -40.41 -6.82
N ASP A 8 7.34 -41.68 -7.23
CA ASP A 8 8.34 -42.05 -8.23
C ASP A 8 8.02 -41.46 -9.62
N VAL A 9 6.74 -41.11 -9.89
CA VAL A 9 6.27 -40.56 -11.17
C VAL A 9 6.20 -39.03 -11.14
N VAL A 10 5.71 -38.44 -10.06
CA VAL A 10 5.44 -36.99 -9.97
C VAL A 10 6.51 -36.21 -9.19
N GLY A 11 7.46 -36.90 -8.57
CA GLY A 11 8.44 -36.32 -7.66
C GLY A 11 7.87 -36.05 -6.26
N SER A 12 8.74 -35.81 -5.29
CA SER A 12 8.32 -35.46 -3.92
C SER A 12 7.68 -34.07 -3.92
N PHE A 13 6.39 -34.01 -3.56
CA PHE A 13 5.70 -32.74 -3.32
C PHE A 13 5.95 -32.26 -1.89
N ASP A 14 6.33 -30.99 -1.73
CA ASP A 14 6.41 -30.35 -0.42
C ASP A 14 5.00 -29.90 0.01
N TYR A 15 4.34 -30.72 0.82
CA TYR A 15 3.00 -30.44 1.35
C TYR A 15 2.99 -29.32 2.41
N ALA A 16 4.15 -28.80 2.83
CA ALA A 16 4.25 -27.62 3.69
C ALA A 16 4.32 -26.30 2.89
N ALA A 17 4.39 -26.37 1.55
CA ALA A 17 4.43 -25.19 0.71
C ALA A 17 3.11 -24.40 0.82
N THR A 18 3.19 -23.18 1.38
CA THR A 18 2.07 -22.24 1.48
C THR A 18 1.74 -21.69 0.10
N SER A 19 0.45 -21.52 -0.22
CA SER A 19 0.06 -21.02 -1.55
C SER A 19 0.61 -19.62 -1.79
N THR A 20 1.08 -19.33 -3.00
CA THR A 20 1.51 -17.97 -3.40
C THR A 20 0.42 -16.94 -3.12
N SER A 21 -0.85 -17.33 -3.24
CA SER A 21 -2.00 -16.50 -2.89
C SER A 21 -2.07 -16.19 -1.39
N GLU A 22 -1.77 -17.16 -0.53
CA GLU A 22 -1.73 -16.94 0.92
C GLU A 22 -0.58 -16.01 1.31
N GLN A 23 0.59 -16.11 0.67
CA GLN A 23 1.70 -15.17 0.91
C GLN A 23 1.35 -13.74 0.46
N PHE A 24 0.61 -13.60 -0.65
CA PHE A 24 0.13 -12.31 -1.12
C PHE A 24 -0.89 -11.68 -0.15
N LEU A 25 -1.81 -12.49 0.38
CA LEU A 25 -2.82 -12.06 1.36
C LEU A 25 -2.24 -11.87 2.78
N ALA A 26 -1.14 -12.56 3.11
CA ALA A 26 -0.44 -12.45 4.38
C ALA A 26 0.39 -11.16 4.50
N LYS A 27 0.59 -10.41 3.41
CA LYS A 27 1.03 -9.01 3.54
C LYS A 27 -0.05 -8.26 4.29
N THR A 28 0.19 -8.02 5.58
CA THR A 28 -0.57 -7.06 6.37
C THR A 28 -0.62 -5.77 5.56
N GLN A 29 -1.82 -5.42 5.09
CA GLN A 29 -2.03 -4.11 4.47
C GLN A 29 -1.74 -3.09 5.56
N GLY A 30 -0.52 -2.55 5.56
CA GLY A 30 -0.13 -1.44 6.43
C GLY A 30 -1.09 -0.26 6.22
N ILE A 31 -0.99 0.74 7.08
CA ILE A 31 -1.79 1.95 6.90
C ILE A 31 -1.43 2.54 5.53
N PRO A 32 -2.40 2.71 4.61
CA PRO A 32 -2.09 3.19 3.27
C PRO A 32 -1.58 4.63 3.31
N THR A 33 -0.74 4.98 2.34
CA THR A 33 -0.23 6.33 2.20
C THR A 33 -0.99 7.05 1.09
N TYR A 34 -1.51 8.22 1.41
CA TYR A 34 -2.24 9.09 0.49
C TYR A 34 -1.41 10.32 0.12
N ALA A 35 -1.40 10.68 -1.16
CA ALA A 35 -0.93 11.96 -1.64
C ALA A 35 -2.13 12.92 -1.77
N VAL A 36 -2.10 14.05 -1.07
CA VAL A 36 -3.12 15.10 -1.18
C VAL A 36 -2.52 16.28 -1.95
N ASP A 37 -3.09 16.57 -3.12
CA ASP A 37 -2.77 17.72 -3.96
C ASP A 37 -3.78 18.84 -3.70
N PHE A 38 -3.30 20.03 -3.34
CA PHE A 38 -4.15 21.15 -2.97
C PHE A 38 -3.49 22.51 -3.20
N PHE A 39 -4.31 23.54 -3.33
CA PHE A 39 -3.88 24.93 -3.19
C PHE A 39 -4.01 25.40 -1.75
N ASP A 40 -2.97 26.04 -1.23
CA ASP A 40 -3.01 26.71 0.07
C ASP A 40 -3.70 28.09 -0.01
N LYS A 41 -3.78 28.77 1.14
CA LYS A 41 -4.42 30.10 1.24
C LYS A 41 -3.77 31.17 0.35
N ASP A 42 -2.51 30.97 -0.06
CA ASP A 42 -1.76 31.89 -0.91
C ASP A 42 -1.81 31.44 -2.38
N LEU A 43 -2.74 30.53 -2.71
CA LEU A 43 -2.94 29.92 -4.03
C LEU A 43 -1.69 29.18 -4.56
N ARG A 44 -0.83 28.69 -3.65
CA ARG A 44 0.32 27.88 -4.02
C ARG A 44 -0.06 26.41 -4.01
N GLN A 45 0.21 25.72 -5.12
CA GLN A 45 -0.01 24.28 -5.21
C GLN A 45 0.99 23.54 -4.33
N LYS A 46 0.50 22.53 -3.60
CA LYS A 46 1.28 21.67 -2.70
C LYS A 46 0.80 20.23 -2.84
N LEU A 47 1.76 19.31 -2.90
CA LEU A 47 1.53 17.87 -2.76
C LEU A 47 2.09 17.41 -1.40
N ARG A 48 1.29 16.70 -0.61
CA ARG A 48 1.70 16.21 0.73
C ARG A 48 1.26 14.78 0.96
N TRP A 49 2.13 14.00 1.62
CA TRP A 49 1.94 12.60 1.92
C TRP A 49 1.42 12.40 3.35
N PHE A 50 0.46 11.49 3.52
CA PHE A 50 -0.12 11.15 4.82
C PHE A 50 -0.44 9.66 4.92
N GLU A 51 -0.13 9.04 6.05
CA GLU A 51 -0.63 7.71 6.39
C GLU A 51 -2.05 7.83 6.96
N ALA A 52 -3.04 7.26 6.28
CA ALA A 52 -4.44 7.33 6.68
C ALA A 52 -5.15 6.03 6.34
N LYS A 53 -6.21 5.66 7.06
CA LYS A 53 -7.04 4.49 6.72
C LYS A 53 -7.98 4.77 5.56
N THR A 54 -8.32 6.03 5.34
CA THR A 54 -9.25 6.45 4.29
C THR A 54 -8.82 7.75 3.62
N LYS A 55 -9.31 7.97 2.40
CA LYS A 55 -9.15 9.24 1.67
C LYS A 55 -9.65 10.44 2.49
N SER A 56 -10.82 10.33 3.13
CA SER A 56 -11.40 11.42 3.93
C SER A 56 -10.53 11.79 5.13
N GLU A 57 -9.92 10.78 5.78
CA GLU A 57 -8.98 11.01 6.88
C GLU A 57 -7.71 11.73 6.41
N ALA A 58 -7.14 11.34 5.26
CA ALA A 58 -6.01 12.04 4.65
C ALA A 58 -6.33 13.52 4.33
N GLU A 59 -7.48 13.79 3.72
CA GLU A 59 -7.94 15.15 3.44
C GLU A 59 -8.20 15.96 4.72
N GLY A 60 -8.77 15.33 5.75
CA GLY A 60 -8.97 15.92 7.06
C GLY A 60 -7.66 16.30 7.74
N MET A 61 -6.64 15.44 7.67
CA MET A 61 -5.30 15.75 8.16
C MET A 61 -4.65 16.92 7.40
N ALA A 62 -4.81 16.96 6.08
CA ALA A 62 -4.33 18.09 5.28
C ALA A 62 -5.00 19.41 5.70
N ARG A 63 -6.33 19.42 5.87
CA ARG A 63 -7.07 20.60 6.38
C ARG A 63 -6.64 20.98 7.79
N LYS A 64 -6.43 20.01 8.68
CA LYS A 64 -5.96 20.25 10.05
C LYS A 64 -4.58 20.89 10.08
N LYS A 65 -3.68 20.49 9.18
CA LYS A 65 -2.29 20.97 9.13
C LYS A 65 -2.14 22.30 8.38
N TYR A 66 -2.86 22.48 7.28
CA TYR A 66 -2.69 23.61 6.36
C TYR A 66 -3.84 24.62 6.38
N GLY A 67 -4.88 24.38 7.19
CA GLY A 67 -6.03 25.26 7.33
C GLY A 67 -7.01 25.13 6.16
N LYS A 68 -7.54 26.28 5.73
CA LYS A 68 -8.45 26.33 4.57
C LYS A 68 -7.67 26.10 3.29
N ILE A 69 -7.86 24.94 2.68
CA ILE A 69 -7.23 24.50 1.43
C ILE A 69 -8.29 24.12 0.39
N GLN A 70 -7.93 24.27 -0.88
CA GLN A 70 -8.71 23.76 -2.02
C GLN A 70 -8.05 22.49 -2.52
N ILE A 71 -8.64 21.34 -2.19
CA ILE A 71 -8.14 20.03 -2.62
C ILE A 71 -8.46 19.85 -4.10
N VAL A 72 -7.43 19.52 -4.88
CA VAL A 72 -7.52 19.22 -6.31
C VAL A 72 -7.80 17.73 -6.48
N ASN A 73 -6.96 16.89 -5.87
CA ASN A 73 -7.12 15.44 -5.90
C ASN A 73 -6.42 14.75 -4.73
N THR A 74 -6.80 13.50 -4.48
CA THR A 74 -6.18 12.63 -3.47
C THR A 74 -5.95 11.26 -4.05
N TYR A 75 -4.71 10.78 -4.03
CA TYR A 75 -4.26 9.52 -4.62
C TYR A 75 -3.81 8.55 -3.53
N ILE A 76 -4.05 7.26 -3.72
CA ILE A 76 -3.44 6.20 -2.90
C ILE A 76 -2.09 5.80 -3.52
N SER A 77 -1.07 5.63 -2.69
CA SER A 77 0.27 5.18 -3.10
C SER A 77 0.41 3.68 -2.86
N ASP A 78 1.10 2.99 -3.78
CA ASP A 78 1.56 1.62 -3.58
C ASP A 78 2.79 1.55 -2.65
N ARG A 79 3.39 2.69 -2.32
CA ARG A 79 4.53 2.82 -1.40
C ARG A 79 4.09 3.35 -0.05
N THR A 80 4.75 2.86 1.00
CA THR A 80 4.65 3.38 2.36
C THR A 80 5.22 4.79 2.46
N LEU A 81 4.81 5.55 3.48
CA LEU A 81 5.35 6.88 3.72
C LEU A 81 6.86 6.83 3.94
N LYS A 82 7.35 5.81 4.66
CA LYS A 82 8.78 5.59 4.88
C LYS A 82 9.55 5.46 3.57
N GLU A 83 9.11 4.58 2.66
CA GLU A 83 9.76 4.40 1.35
C GLU A 83 9.73 5.68 0.51
N ILE A 84 8.68 6.49 0.62
CA ILE A 84 8.60 7.78 -0.08
C ILE A 84 9.62 8.77 0.50
N MET A 85 9.74 8.86 1.83
CA MET A 85 10.70 9.76 2.50
C MET A 85 12.16 9.36 2.25
N GLU A 86 12.44 8.10 1.92
CA GLU A 86 13.79 7.63 1.56
C GLU A 86 14.20 8.02 0.13
N LEU A 87 13.25 8.47 -0.69
CA LEU A 87 13.48 8.82 -2.11
C LEU A 87 13.47 10.34 -2.38
N ASP A 88 12.93 11.12 -1.45
CA ASP A 88 12.86 12.58 -1.48
C ASP A 88 14.15 13.20 -0.92
#